data_AF-A0A1F9LLN7-F1
#
_entry.id   AF-A0A1F9LLN7-F1
#
_cell.length_a   1.000
_cell.length_b   1.000
_cell.length_c   1.000
_cell.angle_alpha   90.00
_cell.angle_beta   90.00
_cell.angle_gamma   90.00
#
_symmetry.space_group_name_H-M   'P 1'
#
loop_
_entity.id
_entity.type
_entity.pdbx_description
1 polymer ?
#
loop_
_entity_poly.entity_id
_entity_poly.type
_entity_poly.pdbx_seq_one_letter_code
_entity_poly.pdbx_strand_id
1 'polypeptide(L)'
;MVYADAVISGRVRRYQERVGEEWGAKRPASVAFVLELWDVKRGDLIWSGQFDESQRPLSENIFALGEFTQRGGKWLTAEELTLEGVKKAVNQLHQILYRK
;
A
#
# COMPACT_ATOMS: atom_id res chain seq x y z
N MET A 1 -23.10 0.27 23.28
CA MET A 1 -21.88 1.05 23.02
C MET A 1 -20.76 0.07 22.70
N VAL A 2 -19.93 0.35 21.69
CA VAL A 2 -18.76 -0.47 21.37
C VAL A 2 -17.60 0.08 22.19
N TYR A 3 -16.98 -0.76 23.02
CA TYR A 3 -15.76 -0.41 23.75
C TYR A 3 -14.56 -0.87 22.93
N ALA A 4 -13.67 0.06 22.58
CA ALA A 4 -12.42 -0.21 21.88
C ALA A 4 -11.30 0.59 22.54
N ASP A 5 -10.13 -0.03 22.72
CA ASP A 5 -8.96 0.61 23.31
C ASP A 5 -8.23 1.51 22.28
N ALA A 6 -8.26 1.10 21.01
CA ALA A 6 -7.69 1.84 19.90
C ALA A 6 -8.56 1.71 18.64
N VAL A 7 -8.48 2.72 17.75
CA VAL A 7 -9.14 2.72 16.44
C VAL A 7 -8.11 2.93 15.35
N ILE A 8 -8.12 2.06 14.34
CA ILE A 8 -7.38 2.31 13.10
C ILE A 8 -8.29 2.99 12.09
N SER A 9 -7.81 4.08 11.50
CA SER A 9 -8.46 4.80 10.41
C SER A 9 -7.56 4.82 9.19
N GLY A 10 -8.15 4.81 8.00
CA GLY A 10 -7.42 4.82 6.74
C GLY A 10 -7.94 5.90 5.81
N ARG A 11 -7.05 6.57 5.10
CA ARG A 11 -7.39 7.57 4.08
C ARG A 11 -6.65 7.29 2.79
N VAL A 12 -7.39 6.98 1.74
CA VAL A 12 -6.87 6.83 0.38
C VAL A 12 -6.74 8.21 -0.25
N ARG A 13 -5.51 8.59 -0.61
CA ARG A 13 -5.18 9.87 -1.26
C ARG A 13 -5.17 9.76 -2.78
N ARG A 14 -4.74 8.60 -3.30
CA ARG A 14 -4.68 8.30 -4.73
C ARG A 14 -5.06 6.85 -4.94
N TYR A 15 -5.96 6.61 -5.90
CA TYR A 15 -6.34 5.28 -6.34
C TYR A 15 -6.56 5.32 -7.85
N GLN A 16 -5.52 4.97 -8.58
CA GLN A 16 -5.49 5.06 -10.03
C GLN A 16 -5.25 3.68 -10.60
N GLU A 17 -6.25 3.17 -11.31
CA GLU A 17 -6.16 1.88 -11.98
C GLU A 17 -5.23 1.92 -13.20
N ARG A 18 -4.60 0.78 -13.48
CA ARG A 18 -3.82 0.57 -14.70
C ARG A 18 -4.72 0.61 -15.94
N VAL A 19 -4.14 1.02 -17.05
CA VAL A 19 -4.78 0.97 -18.38
C VAL A 19 -3.91 0.13 -19.30
N GLY A 20 -4.51 -0.84 -19.97
CA GLY A 20 -3.82 -1.83 -20.79
C GLY A 20 -3.87 -3.22 -20.17
N GLU A 21 -3.23 -4.18 -20.83
CA GLU A 21 -3.23 -5.58 -20.40
C GLU A 21 -2.25 -5.82 -19.24
N GLU A 22 -2.42 -6.96 -18.57
CA GLU A 22 -1.59 -7.39 -17.44
C GLU A 22 -0.07 -7.37 -17.73
N TRP A 23 0.30 -7.64 -18.98
CA TRP A 23 1.68 -7.69 -19.49
C TRP A 23 2.07 -6.45 -20.30
N GLY A 24 1.17 -5.46 -20.40
CA GLY A 24 1.28 -4.36 -21.36
C GLY A 24 0.47 -3.14 -20.93
N ALA A 25 0.75 -2.63 -19.73
CA ALA A 25 0.08 -1.44 -19.22
C ALA A 25 0.60 -0.18 -19.96
N LYS A 26 -0.30 0.49 -20.69
CA LYS A 26 -0.09 1.83 -21.25
C LYS A 26 0.04 2.88 -20.16
N ARG A 27 -0.70 2.70 -19.06
CA ARG A 27 -0.57 3.51 -17.84
C ARG A 27 -0.56 2.55 -16.64
N PRO A 28 0.45 2.60 -15.77
CA PRO A 28 0.54 1.74 -14.59
C PRO A 28 -0.47 2.12 -13.52
N ALA A 29 -0.72 1.20 -12.58
CA ALA A 29 -1.47 1.50 -11.37
C ALA A 29 -0.65 2.41 -10.44
N SER A 30 -1.37 3.25 -9.69
CA SER A 30 -0.77 4.17 -8.73
C SER A 30 -1.69 4.35 -7.52
N VAL A 31 -1.16 4.10 -6.33
CA VAL A 31 -1.90 4.12 -5.07
C VAL A 31 -1.12 4.91 -4.04
N ALA A 32 -1.83 5.75 -3.30
CA ALA A 32 -1.30 6.39 -2.11
C ALA A 32 -2.36 6.40 -1.00
N PHE A 33 -1.99 6.01 0.22
CA PHE A 33 -2.87 6.06 1.38
C PHE A 33 -2.07 6.26 2.67
N VAL A 34 -2.80 6.61 3.73
CA VAL A 34 -2.30 6.67 5.10
C VAL A 34 -3.19 5.83 6.00
N LEU A 35 -2.59 5.08 6.91
CA LEU A 35 -3.23 4.41 8.04
C LEU A 35 -2.77 5.07 9.34
N GLU A 36 -3.70 5.28 10.26
CA GLU A 36 -3.46 5.95 11.54
C GLU A 36 -4.14 5.16 12.65
N LEU A 37 -3.38 4.78 13.66
CA LEU A 37 -3.87 4.12 14.86
C LEU A 37 -3.94 5.15 15.99
N TRP A 38 -5.13 5.31 16.55
CA TRP A 38 -5.44 6.28 17.60
C TRP A 38 -5.76 5.56 18.90
N ASP A 39 -5.20 6.03 20.02
CA ASP A 39 -5.64 5.62 21.35
C ASP A 39 -6.96 6.31 21.69
N VAL A 40 -8.00 5.55 21.99
CA VAL A 40 -9.35 6.09 22.21
C VAL A 40 -9.44 6.87 23.53
N LYS A 41 -8.68 6.46 24.54
CA LYS A 41 -8.73 7.05 25.88
C LYS A 41 -7.96 8.37 25.94
N ARG A 42 -6.79 8.41 25.32
CA ARG A 42 -5.87 9.56 25.34
C ARG A 42 -6.12 10.52 24.17
N GLY A 43 -6.68 10.03 23.07
CA GLY A 43 -6.97 10.82 21.87
C GLY A 43 -5.74 11.17 21.04
N ASP A 44 -4.59 10.52 21.29
CA ASP A 44 -3.35 10.74 20.54
C ASP A 44 -3.10 9.66 19.48
N LEU A 45 -2.39 10.07 18.42
CA LEU A 45 -1.93 9.19 17.35
C LEU A 45 -0.76 8.36 17.87
N ILE A 46 -0.94 7.04 17.97
CA ILE A 46 0.09 6.13 18.49
C ILE A 46 0.93 5.48 17.39
N TRP A 47 0.42 5.42 16.16
CA TRP A 47 1.17 4.93 15.00
C TRP A 47 0.59 5.46 13.68
N SER A 48 1.45 5.68 12.69
CA SER A 48 1.05 5.97 11.31
C SER A 48 1.88 5.16 10.32
N GLY A 49 1.19 4.58 9.34
CA GLY A 49 1.79 3.92 8.18
C GLY A 49 1.37 4.66 6.91
N GLN A 50 2.31 4.91 6.01
CA GLN A 50 2.03 5.57 4.72
C GLN A 50 2.50 4.68 3.59
N PHE A 51 1.75 4.70 2.50
CA PHE A 51 2.10 4.04 1.25
C PHE A 51 1.89 5.03 0.12
N ASP A 52 2.88 5.17 -0.76
CA ASP A 52 2.81 6.00 -1.96
C ASP A 52 3.66 5.30 -3.03
N GLU A 53 2.98 4.60 -3.95
CA GLU A 53 3.65 3.89 -5.03
C GLU A 53 2.94 4.17 -6.36
N SER A 54 3.74 4.46 -7.39
CA SER A 54 3.32 4.43 -8.79
C SER A 54 4.19 3.39 -9.49
N GLN A 55 3.59 2.37 -10.10
CA GLN A 55 4.40 1.42 -10.87
C GLN A 55 4.99 2.13 -12.11
N ARG A 56 6.10 1.63 -12.65
CA ARG A 56 6.71 2.19 -13.87
C ARG A 56 6.00 1.62 -15.12
N PRO A 57 5.78 2.40 -16.19
CA PRO A 57 5.20 1.90 -17.43
C PRO A 57 6.17 0.98 -18.19
N LEU A 58 5.64 0.03 -18.97
CA LEU A 58 6.44 -0.90 -19.78
C LEU A 58 7.34 -0.18 -20.79
N SER A 59 6.85 0.92 -21.38
CA SER A 59 7.59 1.72 -22.37
C SER A 59 8.86 2.35 -21.81
N GLU A 60 8.94 2.55 -20.50
CA GLU A 60 10.11 3.18 -19.87
C GLU A 60 11.19 2.17 -19.48
N ASN A 61 10.94 0.84 -19.46
CA ASN A 61 12.00 -0.14 -19.21
C ASN A 61 11.61 -1.61 -19.44
N ILE A 62 11.74 -2.09 -20.68
CA ILE A 62 11.68 -3.54 -21.00
C ILE A 62 13.02 -4.23 -20.64
N PHE A 63 14.13 -3.47 -20.63
CA PHE A 63 15.49 -4.00 -20.44
C PHE A 63 16.03 -3.94 -18.99
N ALA A 64 15.40 -3.20 -18.07
CA ALA A 64 15.87 -3.03 -16.68
C ALA A 64 15.11 -3.90 -15.64
N LEU A 65 14.42 -4.94 -16.08
CA LEU A 65 13.43 -5.68 -15.28
C LEU A 65 14.05 -6.72 -14.32
N GLY A 66 14.88 -6.24 -13.39
CA GLY A 66 15.29 -7.00 -12.19
C GLY A 66 14.22 -7.03 -11.10
N GLU A 67 13.35 -6.02 -11.01
CA GLU A 67 12.25 -5.93 -10.03
C GLU A 67 10.92 -6.54 -10.52
N PHE A 68 10.80 -6.74 -11.84
CA PHE A 68 9.63 -7.38 -12.47
C PHE A 68 9.47 -8.84 -12.08
N THR A 69 10.58 -9.49 -11.75
CA THR A 69 10.64 -10.91 -11.36
C THR A 69 10.09 -11.16 -9.96
N GLN A 70 10.13 -10.18 -9.05
CA GLN A 70 9.66 -10.36 -7.67
C GLN A 70 8.13 -10.39 -7.54
N ARG A 71 7.40 -9.76 -8.49
CA ARG A 71 5.93 -9.75 -8.55
C ARG A 71 5.35 -10.73 -9.59
N GLY A 72 6.15 -11.69 -10.07
CA GLY A 72 5.70 -12.68 -11.06
C GLY A 72 5.53 -12.15 -12.48
N GLY A 73 6.15 -11.01 -12.81
CA GLY A 73 6.18 -10.45 -14.16
C GLY A 73 4.93 -9.66 -14.58
N LYS A 74 4.07 -9.24 -13.66
CA LYS A 74 2.77 -8.63 -13.99
C LYS A 74 2.63 -7.22 -13.42
N TRP A 75 1.95 -6.34 -14.15
CA TRP A 75 1.49 -5.06 -13.58
C TRP A 75 0.29 -5.29 -12.67
N LEU A 76 0.40 -4.78 -11.45
CA LEU A 76 -0.64 -4.94 -10.45
C LEU A 76 -1.80 -4.02 -10.79
N THR A 77 -3.01 -4.45 -10.42
CA THR A 77 -4.15 -3.54 -10.34
C THR A 77 -3.96 -2.57 -9.16
N ALA A 78 -4.75 -1.50 -9.12
CA ALA A 78 -4.76 -0.61 -7.96
C ALA A 78 -5.19 -1.37 -6.68
N GLU A 79 -6.05 -2.38 -6.80
CA GLU A 79 -6.49 -3.21 -5.67
C GLU A 79 -5.34 -4.07 -5.13
N GLU A 80 -4.63 -4.76 -6.01
CA GLU A 80 -3.49 -5.60 -5.65
C GLU A 80 -2.36 -4.76 -5.03
N LEU A 81 -2.08 -3.59 -5.61
CA LEU A 81 -1.10 -2.64 -5.09
C LEU A 81 -1.50 -2.10 -3.71
N THR A 82 -2.79 -1.85 -3.51
CA THR A 82 -3.33 -1.46 -2.20
C THR A 82 -3.15 -2.57 -1.17
N LEU A 83 -3.49 -3.82 -1.52
CA LEU A 83 -3.34 -4.97 -0.62
C LEU A 83 -1.88 -5.20 -0.23
N GLU A 84 -0.95 -5.06 -1.17
CA GLU A 84 0.48 -5.13 -0.89
C GLU A 84 0.91 -4.02 0.08
N GLY A 85 0.49 -2.78 -0.19
CA GLY A 85 0.77 -1.64 0.69
C GLY A 85 0.24 -1.85 2.11
N VAL A 86 -1.00 -2.31 2.25
CA VAL A 86 -1.63 -2.56 3.56
C VAL A 86 -0.88 -3.65 4.31
N LYS A 87 -0.52 -4.76 3.64
CA LYS A 87 0.28 -5.83 4.25
C LYS A 87 1.63 -5.31 4.75
N LYS A 88 2.33 -4.49 3.96
CA LYS A 88 3.59 -3.85 4.37
C LYS A 88 3.41 -2.98 5.61
N ALA A 89 2.41 -2.11 5.61
CA ALA A 89 2.13 -1.20 6.73
C ALA A 89 1.73 -1.96 8.01
N VAL A 90 0.86 -2.96 7.91
CA VAL A 90 0.42 -3.77 9.05
C VAL A 90 1.56 -4.63 9.60
N ASN A 91 2.43 -5.18 8.73
CA ASN A 91 3.62 -5.90 9.19
C ASN A 91 4.56 -4.98 9.98
N GLN A 92 4.75 -3.73 9.54
CA GLN A 92 5.53 -2.75 10.30
C GLN A 92 4.90 -2.46 11.67
N LEU A 93 3.58 -2.27 11.73
CA LEU A 93 2.86 -2.10 13.00
C LEU A 93 3.05 -3.30 13.91
N HIS A 94 2.93 -4.53 13.39
CA HIS A 94 3.13 -5.76 14.15
C HIS A 94 4.53 -5.82 14.78
N GLN A 95 5.58 -5.44 14.03
CA GLN A 95 6.95 -5.39 14.57
C GLN A 95 7.12 -4.37 15.70
N ILE A 96 6.34 -3.28 15.71
CA ILE A 96 6.37 -2.29 16.79
C ILE A 96 5.63 -2.83 18.03
N LEU A 97 4.49 -3.48 17.83
CA LEU A 97 3.67 -4.00 18.93
C LEU A 97 4.28 -5.22 19.62
N TYR A 98 4.99 -6.08 18.88
CA TYR A 98 5.48 -7.38 19.38
C TYR A 98 7.01 -7.49 19.47
N ARG A 99 7.75 -6.39 19.27
CA ARG A 99 9.19 -6.38 19.57
C ARG A 99 9.40 -6.59 21.07
N LYS A 100 10.01 -7.72 21.44
CA LYS A 100 10.79 -7.85 22.67
C LYS A 100 12.16 -7.21 22.49
#